data_AF-A0A1G2WIE2-F1
#
_entry.id   AF-A0A1G2WIE2-F1
#
_cell.length_a   1.000
_cell.length_b   1.000
_cell.length_c   1.000
_cell.angle_alpha   90.00
_cell.angle_beta   90.00
_cell.angle_gamma   90.00
#
_symmetry.space_group_name_H-M   'P 1'
#
loop_
_entity.id
_entity.type
_entity.pdbx_description
1 polymer ?
#
loop_
_entity_poly.entity_id
_entity_poly.type
_entity_poly.pdbx_seq_one_letter_code
_entity_poly.pdbx_strand_id
1 'polypeptide(L)' 'MGKMRENPRYNVISMRISDEERDHLENIMEKTQLSISDIMREAMEFFAANYDQIDPQRKAA' A
#
# COMPACT_ATOMS: atom_id res chain seq x y z
N MET A 1 -7.41 -23.64 -14.72
CA MET A 1 -8.48 -22.66 -14.99
C MET A 1 -8.43 -21.62 -13.88
N GLY A 2 -8.04 -20.38 -14.20
CA GLY A 2 -7.89 -19.32 -13.18
C GLY A 2 -9.25 -18.92 -12.63
N LYS A 3 -9.41 -18.90 -11.30
CA LYS A 3 -10.62 -18.38 -10.64
C LYS A 3 -10.85 -16.94 -11.10
N MET A 4 -11.97 -16.66 -11.74
CA MET A 4 -12.43 -15.30 -12.01
C MET A 4 -12.56 -14.59 -10.65
N ARG A 5 -11.73 -13.57 -10.42
CA ARG A 5 -11.89 -12.70 -9.25
C ARG A 5 -13.09 -11.80 -9.50
N GLU A 6 -14.02 -11.74 -8.56
CA GLU A 6 -15.26 -10.96 -8.68
C GLU A 6 -15.01 -9.46 -8.91
N ASN A 7 -13.87 -8.93 -8.44
CA ASN A 7 -13.45 -7.55 -8.67
C ASN A 7 -12.02 -7.51 -9.25
N PRO A 8 -11.85 -7.65 -10.58
CA PRO A 8 -10.54 -7.54 -11.20
C PRO A 8 -10.00 -6.11 -11.06
N ARG A 9 -8.78 -6.00 -10.51
CA ARG A 9 -8.08 -4.72 -10.36
C ARG A 9 -7.18 -4.53 -11.59
N TYR A 10 -7.49 -3.53 -12.41
CA TYR A 10 -6.80 -3.27 -13.68
C TYR A 10 -5.71 -2.19 -13.57
N ASN A 11 -5.78 -1.34 -12.55
CA ASN A 11 -4.81 -0.27 -12.35
C ASN A 11 -3.56 -0.83 -11.67
N VAL A 12 -2.39 -0.52 -12.23
CA VAL A 12 -1.09 -0.89 -11.68
C VAL A 12 -0.38 0.35 -11.19
N ILE A 13 0.15 0.28 -9.97
CA ILE A 13 1.02 1.32 -9.41
C ILE A 13 2.45 0.80 -9.49
N SER A 14 3.34 1.59 -10.11
CA SER A 14 4.78 1.35 -10.10
C SER A 14 5.42 2.40 -9.20
N MET A 15 6.10 1.97 -8.16
CA MET A 15 6.82 2.85 -7.25
C MET A 15 8.32 2.55 -7.27
N ARG A 16 9.13 3.60 -7.08
CA ARG A 16 10.57 3.47 -6.81
C ARG A 16 10.76 3.61 -5.31
N ILE A 17 11.60 2.74 -4.76
CA ILE A 17 11.93 2.70 -3.34
C ILE A 17 13.44 2.55 -3.20
N SER A 18 13.98 2.97 -2.06
CA SER A 18 15.35 2.67 -1.68
C SER A 18 15.51 1.19 -1.29
N ASP A 19 16.77 0.75 -1.16
CA ASP A 19 17.07 -0.60 -0.66
C ASP A 19 16.57 -0.79 0.79
N GLU A 20 16.68 0.23 1.64
CA GLU A 20 16.20 0.20 3.02
C GLU A 20 14.67 0.06 3.10
N GLU A 21 13.94 0.82 2.28
CA GLU A 21 12.47 0.72 2.19
C GLU A 21 12.03 -0.67 1.70
N ARG A 22 12.79 -1.25 0.77
CA ARG A 22 12.56 -2.61 0.28
C ARG A 22 12.75 -3.63 1.40
N ASP A 23 13.84 -3.54 2.15
CA ASP A 23 14.12 -4.46 3.26
C ASP A 23 13.02 -4.38 4.33
N HIS A 24 12.51 -3.18 4.62
CA HIS A 24 11.37 -3.03 5.52
C HIS A 24 10.10 -3.72 5.01
N LEU A 25 9.78 -3.57 3.72
CA LEU A 25 8.64 -4.25 3.11
C LEU A 25 8.80 -5.78 3.16
N GLU A 26 9.97 -6.31 2.84
CA GLU A 26 10.26 -7.75 2.92
C GLU A 26 10.08 -8.28 4.35
N ASN A 27 10.60 -7.57 5.35
CA ASN A 27 10.40 -7.92 6.76
C ASN A 27 8.92 -7.94 7.19
N ILE A 28 8.10 -7.02 6.68
CA ILE A 28 6.66 -6.98 6.96
C ILE A 28 5.96 -8.18 6.30
N MET A 29 6.32 -8.50 5.06
CA MET A 29 5.79 -9.67 4.37
C MET A 29 6.06 -10.97 5.16
N GLU A 30 7.29 -11.14 5.65
CA GLU A 30 7.66 -12.33 6.44
C GLU A 30 6.84 -12.44 7.73
N LYS A 31 6.62 -11.32 8.44
CA LYS A 31 5.89 -11.30 9.71
C LYS A 31 4.38 -11.50 9.54
N THR A 32 3.81 -10.95 8.48
CA THR A 32 2.35 -10.90 8.27
C THR A 32 1.85 -11.97 7.31
N GLN A 33 2.75 -12.57 6.52
CA GLN A 33 2.44 -13.46 5.40
C GLN A 33 1.55 -12.81 4.33
N LEU A 34 1.53 -11.48 4.29
CA LEU A 34 0.79 -10.69 3.30
C LEU A 34 1.65 -10.37 2.09
N SER A 35 1.02 -10.23 0.92
CA SER A 35 1.72 -9.73 -0.27
C SER A 35 1.97 -8.23 -0.17
N ILE A 36 2.96 -7.70 -0.91
CA ILE A 36 3.15 -6.23 -1.06
C ILE A 36 1.85 -5.54 -1.45
N SER A 37 1.06 -6.16 -2.33
CA SER A 37 -0.21 -5.58 -2.75
C SER A 37 -1.24 -5.52 -1.62
N ASP A 38 -1.26 -6.49 -0.71
CA ASP A 38 -2.12 -6.46 0.48
C ASP A 38 -1.65 -5.38 1.46
N ILE A 39 -0.35 -5.38 1.77
CA ILE A 39 0.28 -4.40 2.67
C ILE A 39 0.02 -2.97 2.17
N MET A 40 0.21 -2.70 0.88
CA MET A 40 0.00 -1.37 0.33
C MET A 40 -1.48 -0.96 0.32
N ARG A 41 -2.42 -1.91 0.24
CA ARG A 41 -3.85 -1.60 0.40
C ARG A 41 -4.16 -1.14 1.82
N GLU A 42 -3.68 -1.88 2.81
CA GLU A 42 -3.83 -1.50 4.21
C GLU A 42 -3.17 -0.15 4.49
N ALA A 43 -1.98 0.09 3.94
CA ALA A 43 -1.28 1.35 4.08
C ALA A 43 -2.07 2.52 3.45
N MET A 44 -2.68 2.32 2.27
CA MET A 44 -3.54 3.33 1.65
C MET A 44 -4.79 3.61 2.47
N GLU A 45 -5.46 2.58 2.98
CA GLU A 45 -6.66 2.72 3.83
C GLU A 45 -6.33 3.43 5.14
N PHE A 46 -5.24 3.04 5.79
CA PHE A 46 -4.73 3.68 6.99
C PHE A 46 -4.37 5.15 6.73
N PHE A 47 -3.63 5.42 5.66
CA PHE A 47 -3.25 6.79 5.30
C PHE A 47 -4.47 7.65 5.00
N ALA A 48 -5.46 7.13 4.25
CA ALA A 48 -6.70 7.84 3.94
C ALA A 48 -7.54 8.12 5.19
N ALA A 49 -7.68 7.15 6.09
CA ALA A 49 -8.43 7.31 7.35
C ALA A 49 -7.81 8.36 8.28
N ASN A 50 -6.49 8.50 8.23
CA ASN A 50 -5.76 9.46 9.05
C ASN A 50 -5.44 10.76 8.29
N TYR A 51 -5.76 10.85 7.00
CA TYR A 51 -5.32 11.95 6.14
C TYR A 51 -5.76 13.33 6.65
N ASP A 52 -7.00 13.44 7.12
CA ASP A 52 -7.54 14.69 7.68
C ASP A 52 -6.92 15.07 9.03
N GLN A 53 -6.31 14.10 9.73
CA GLN A 53 -5.59 14.32 10.98
C GLN A 53 -4.11 14.63 10.75
N ILE A 54 -3.56 14.22 9.60
CA ILE A 54 -2.12 14.28 9.30
C ILE A 54 -1.66 15.70 8.95
N ASP A 55 -2.47 16.55 8.28
CA ASP A 55 -2.15 17.98 8.18
C ASP A 55 -3.26 18.89 7.59
N PRO A 56 -3.76 19.92 8.31
CA PRO A 56 -4.53 21.00 7.71
C PRO A 56 -3.71 21.88 6.73
N GLN A 57 -2.37 21.92 6.83
CA GLN A 57 -1.51 22.80 6.03
C GLN A 57 -1.25 22.30 4.60
N ARG A 58 -1.50 21.02 4.30
CA ARG A 58 -1.40 20.49 2.92
C ARG A 58 -2.54 20.91 1.99
N LYS A 59 -3.60 21.56 2.50
CA LYS A 59 -4.75 22.01 1.67
C LYS A 59 -4.49 23.26 0.81
N ALA A 60 -3.29 23.86 0.87
CA ALA A 60 -3.00 25.15 0.24
C ALA A 60 -1.84 25.12 -0.80
N ALA A 61 -1.65 24.02 -1.52
CA ALA A 61 -0.69 23.93 -2.63
C ALA A 61 -1.35 23.42 -3.92
#